data_AF-A0A5N0EGZ8-F1
#
_entry.id   AF-A0A5N0EGZ8-F1
#
_cell.length_a   1.000
_cell.length_b   1.000
_cell.length_c   1.000
_cell.angle_alpha   90.00
_cell.angle_beta   90.00
_cell.angle_gamma   90.00
#
_symmetry.space_group_name_H-M   'P 1'
#
loop_
_entity.id
_entity.type
_entity.pdbx_description
1 polymer ?
#
loop_
_entity_poly.entity_id
_entity_poly.type
_entity_poly.pdbx_seq_one_letter_code
_entity_poly.pdbx_strand_id
1 'polypeptide(L)'
;MSKIRTRGLHRGVRIAGAGAAAAVAMGLLSTGAANADTFVPLPDGQKIGPGVTISRNSEHALISPSLSANGAGRVVWVSGNAVADISVTPEGKAGPNNGATGAPGTNNSSTHGTSQLNTGYIVGCQVSISDSAISAGISGGINLSGATAGGSIGLKLGPGQVKFVGIDSKDITKPGVYSVEYQDAEIEIQGCAGYAQARSYTVVEIIGDNYSKTTLYGAPFSIG
;
A
#
# COMPACT_ATOMS: atom_id res chain seq x y z
N MET A 1 12.61 -26.33 -102.67
CA MET A 1 11.13 -26.31 -102.51
C MET A 1 10.83 -25.74 -101.13
N SER A 2 10.56 -24.44 -101.03
CA SER A 2 9.22 -23.82 -100.99
C SER A 2 8.52 -23.93 -99.63
N LYS A 3 8.43 -22.76 -98.95
CA LYS A 3 7.40 -22.24 -98.01
C LYS A 3 6.94 -23.17 -96.86
N ILE A 4 6.83 -22.68 -95.63
CA ILE A 4 5.64 -21.95 -95.18
C ILE A 4 5.99 -20.84 -94.19
N ARG A 5 5.30 -19.72 -94.38
CA ARG A 5 5.29 -18.48 -93.61
C ARG A 5 4.00 -18.48 -92.79
N THR A 6 4.06 -18.16 -91.50
CA THR A 6 2.87 -17.62 -90.80
C THR A 6 3.30 -16.56 -89.81
N ARG A 7 2.76 -15.35 -90.00
CA ARG A 7 2.90 -14.18 -89.13
C ARG A 7 2.09 -14.38 -87.84
N GLY A 8 2.59 -13.87 -86.73
CA GLY A 8 1.82 -13.68 -85.50
C GLY A 8 2.36 -12.48 -84.73
N LEU A 9 1.68 -11.35 -84.92
CA LEU A 9 1.66 -10.19 -84.02
C LEU A 9 1.24 -10.69 -82.60
N HIS A 10 1.72 -10.15 -81.48
CA HIS A 10 0.98 -9.21 -80.63
C HIS A 10 1.81 -8.99 -79.35
N ARG A 11 2.38 -7.79 -79.15
CA ARG A 11 2.03 -6.85 -78.07
C ARG A 11 1.59 -7.49 -76.73
N GLY A 12 2.45 -7.32 -75.72
CA GLY A 12 2.08 -6.73 -74.44
C GLY A 12 1.37 -7.60 -73.40
N VAL A 13 1.76 -7.36 -72.14
CA VAL A 13 1.12 -7.78 -70.87
C VAL A 13 1.42 -9.25 -70.55
N ARG A 14 2.16 -9.56 -69.48
CA ARG A 14 1.67 -9.46 -68.10
C ARG A 14 2.81 -9.26 -67.10
N ILE A 15 2.71 -8.16 -66.36
CA ILE A 15 3.26 -7.97 -65.02
C ILE A 15 2.72 -9.10 -64.14
N ALA A 16 3.59 -9.98 -63.66
CA ALA A 16 3.26 -10.93 -62.61
C ALA A 16 4.55 -11.36 -61.90
N GLY A 17 4.61 -11.11 -60.60
CA GLY A 17 5.50 -11.84 -59.70
C GLY A 17 6.67 -11.05 -59.14
N ALA A 18 6.43 -10.30 -58.06
CA ALA A 18 7.28 -10.26 -56.86
C ALA A 18 6.61 -9.36 -55.81
N GLY A 19 5.40 -9.73 -55.40
CA GLY A 19 4.82 -9.27 -54.15
C GLY A 19 5.07 -10.31 -53.06
N ALA A 20 5.35 -9.83 -51.85
CA ALA A 20 5.41 -10.54 -50.57
C ALA A 20 6.71 -11.30 -50.22
N ALA A 21 7.55 -10.62 -49.43
CA ALA A 21 8.29 -11.25 -48.33
C ALA A 21 8.67 -10.19 -47.26
N ALA A 22 7.67 -9.54 -46.65
CA ALA A 22 7.86 -8.89 -45.35
C ALA A 22 7.38 -9.88 -44.28
N ALA A 23 8.20 -10.89 -43.98
CA ALA A 23 7.95 -11.78 -42.85
C ALA A 23 8.32 -11.01 -41.58
N VAL A 24 7.32 -10.37 -40.98
CA VAL A 24 7.41 -9.66 -39.70
C VAL A 24 7.71 -10.69 -38.61
N ALA A 25 8.97 -10.89 -38.28
CA ALA A 25 9.41 -11.71 -37.15
C ALA A 25 9.25 -10.95 -35.81
N MET A 26 8.05 -10.42 -35.53
CA MET A 26 7.73 -9.70 -34.27
C MET A 26 6.97 -10.55 -33.26
N GLY A 27 7.05 -11.89 -33.34
CA GLY A 27 6.18 -12.79 -32.58
C GLY A 27 6.79 -13.50 -31.37
N LEU A 28 8.08 -13.32 -31.05
CA LEU A 28 8.78 -14.20 -30.07
C LEU A 28 9.35 -13.49 -28.84
N LEU A 29 9.04 -12.21 -28.64
CA LEU A 29 9.22 -11.55 -27.34
C LEU A 29 7.84 -11.43 -26.69
N SER A 30 7.28 -12.57 -26.25
CA SER A 30 6.20 -12.54 -25.27
C SER A 30 6.81 -12.04 -23.97
N THR A 31 6.97 -10.73 -23.82
CA THR A 31 7.12 -10.11 -22.50
C THR A 31 5.90 -10.57 -21.72
N GLY A 32 6.07 -11.53 -20.80
CA GLY A 32 4.98 -11.98 -19.92
C GLY A 32 4.31 -10.75 -19.32
N ALA A 33 2.99 -10.81 -19.13
CA ALA A 33 2.23 -9.66 -18.63
C ALA A 33 2.88 -9.11 -17.35
N ALA A 34 3.51 -7.94 -17.45
CA ALA A 34 3.97 -7.21 -16.27
C ALA A 34 2.71 -6.72 -15.56
N ASN A 35 2.42 -7.27 -14.38
CA ASN A 35 1.37 -6.73 -13.53
C ASN A 35 1.88 -5.37 -13.04
N ALA A 36 1.26 -4.30 -13.53
CA ALA A 36 1.59 -2.94 -13.12
C ALA A 36 0.93 -2.62 -11.77
N ASP A 37 1.46 -1.60 -11.09
CA ASP A 37 0.85 -1.10 -9.87
C ASP A 37 -0.55 -0.55 -10.14
N THR A 38 -1.46 -0.79 -9.20
CA THR A 38 -2.81 -0.21 -9.23
C THR A 38 -2.87 0.99 -8.29
N PHE A 39 -3.11 2.17 -8.87
CA PHE A 39 -3.30 3.40 -8.10
C PHE A 39 -4.74 3.49 -7.56
N VAL A 40 -4.86 3.77 -6.27
CA VAL A 40 -6.13 3.98 -5.55
C VAL A 40 -6.10 5.37 -4.91
N PRO A 41 -6.84 6.35 -5.45
CA PRO A 41 -7.05 7.62 -4.77
C PRO A 41 -7.99 7.42 -3.58
N LEU A 42 -7.66 8.02 -2.44
CA LEU A 42 -8.49 7.96 -1.23
C LEU A 42 -9.00 9.36 -0.89
N PRO A 43 -10.25 9.48 -0.42
CA PRO A 43 -10.84 10.77 -0.09
C PRO A 43 -10.17 11.36 1.16
N ASP A 44 -10.01 12.67 1.15
CA ASP A 44 -9.62 13.42 2.35
C ASP A 44 -10.67 13.27 3.46
N GLY A 45 -10.22 13.44 4.70
CA GLY A 45 -11.07 13.30 5.87
C GLY A 45 -10.74 14.29 6.97
N GLN A 46 -11.75 14.65 7.76
CA GLN A 46 -11.58 15.53 8.91
C GLN A 46 -12.44 15.05 10.08
N LYS A 47 -11.95 15.24 11.30
CA LYS A 47 -12.71 15.01 12.52
C LYS A 47 -12.33 16.00 13.59
N ILE A 48 -13.34 16.61 14.21
CA ILE A 48 -13.19 17.49 15.35
C ILE A 48 -13.43 16.67 16.62
N GLY A 49 -12.53 16.79 17.57
CA GLY A 49 -12.64 16.22 18.92
C GLY A 49 -12.35 17.27 19.99
N PRO A 50 -12.47 16.92 21.27
CA PRO A 50 -12.10 17.82 22.35
C PRO A 50 -10.63 18.20 22.23
N GLY A 51 -10.35 19.50 22.02
CA GLY A 51 -8.99 20.06 21.97
C GLY A 51 -8.20 19.79 20.70
N VAL A 52 -8.78 19.13 19.70
CA VAL A 52 -8.09 18.78 18.45
C VAL A 52 -9.01 18.80 17.24
N THR A 53 -8.47 19.28 16.12
CA THR A 53 -8.99 18.99 14.78
C THR A 53 -7.99 18.10 14.04
N ILE A 54 -8.41 16.89 13.65
CA ILE A 54 -7.61 15.97 12.86
C ILE A 54 -8.05 16.11 11.40
N SER A 55 -7.09 16.20 10.48
CA SER A 55 -7.32 16.10 9.04
C SER A 55 -6.34 15.11 8.40
N ARG A 56 -6.78 14.47 7.32
CA ARG A 56 -5.94 13.63 6.48
C ARG A 56 -6.13 14.02 5.02
N ASN A 57 -5.02 14.28 4.35
CA ASN A 57 -4.99 14.92 3.06
C ASN A 57 -4.12 14.13 2.08
N SER A 58 -4.49 14.16 0.80
CA SER A 58 -3.68 13.60 -0.31
C SER A 58 -3.36 12.12 -0.14
N GLU A 59 -4.26 11.37 0.51
CA GLU A 59 -4.07 9.95 0.76
C GLU A 59 -4.23 9.16 -0.55
N HIS A 60 -3.27 8.28 -0.83
CA HIS A 60 -3.35 7.35 -1.93
C HIS A 60 -2.57 6.06 -1.65
N ALA A 61 -2.92 5.02 -2.38
CA ALA A 61 -2.25 3.73 -2.32
C ALA A 61 -1.84 3.27 -3.73
N LEU A 62 -0.65 2.69 -3.84
CA LEU A 62 -0.17 1.97 -5.02
C LEU A 62 -0.07 0.50 -4.65
N ILE A 63 -0.98 -0.32 -5.18
CA ILE A 63 -1.01 -1.75 -4.93
C ILE A 63 -0.06 -2.42 -5.91
N SER A 64 0.96 -3.08 -5.40
CA SER A 64 2.00 -3.73 -6.21
C SER A 64 1.92 -5.26 -6.12
N PRO A 65 2.35 -5.98 -7.16
CA PRO A 65 2.59 -7.41 -7.05
C PRO A 65 3.61 -7.70 -5.94
N SER A 66 3.38 -8.76 -5.16
CA SER A 66 4.33 -9.16 -4.12
C SER A 66 5.64 -9.68 -4.71
N LEU A 67 6.77 -9.17 -4.21
CA LEU A 67 8.11 -9.58 -4.64
C LEU A 67 8.42 -11.05 -4.34
N SER A 68 7.80 -11.63 -3.29
CA SER A 68 7.94 -13.05 -2.97
C SER A 68 7.20 -13.95 -3.96
N ALA A 69 6.26 -13.39 -4.73
CA ALA A 69 5.48 -14.07 -5.77
C ALA A 69 4.87 -15.42 -5.35
N ASN A 70 4.57 -15.61 -4.07
CA ASN A 70 4.12 -16.89 -3.51
C ASN A 70 2.59 -17.08 -3.50
N GLY A 71 1.84 -16.21 -4.18
CA GLY A 71 0.37 -16.22 -4.24
C GLY A 71 -0.35 -15.79 -2.96
N ALA A 72 0.36 -15.67 -1.83
CA ALA A 72 -0.16 -15.25 -0.53
C ALA A 72 0.44 -13.93 -0.03
N GLY A 73 1.22 -13.26 -0.88
CA GLY A 73 1.78 -11.94 -0.63
C GLY A 73 0.83 -10.83 -1.07
N ARG A 74 0.74 -9.75 -0.30
CA ARG A 74 0.11 -8.48 -0.68
C ARG A 74 1.09 -7.36 -0.41
N VAL A 75 1.25 -6.44 -1.34
CA VAL A 75 2.12 -5.27 -1.18
C VAL A 75 1.33 -4.03 -1.55
N VAL A 76 1.41 -3.02 -0.71
CA VAL A 76 0.87 -1.70 -0.99
C VAL A 76 1.83 -0.63 -0.50
N TRP A 77 2.04 0.39 -1.33
CA TRP A 77 2.76 1.61 -0.98
C TRP A 77 1.74 2.68 -0.68
N VAL A 78 1.80 3.24 0.52
CA VAL A 78 0.83 4.24 0.99
C VAL A 78 1.50 5.58 1.18
N SER A 79 0.76 6.62 0.83
CA SER A 79 1.20 8.01 0.90
C SER A 79 0.07 8.88 1.45
N GLY A 80 0.43 9.94 2.17
CA GLY A 80 -0.54 10.91 2.68
C GLY A 80 0.04 11.82 3.75
N ASN A 81 -0.79 12.75 4.21
CA ASN A 81 -0.44 13.69 5.26
C ASN A 81 -1.52 13.69 6.35
N ALA A 82 -1.16 13.28 7.56
CA ALA A 82 -2.02 13.35 8.74
C ALA A 82 -1.66 14.59 9.56
N VAL A 83 -2.62 15.49 9.75
CA VAL A 83 -2.44 16.77 10.45
C VAL A 83 -3.35 16.83 11.66
N ALA A 84 -2.81 17.27 12.79
CA ALA A 84 -3.54 17.57 14.01
C ALA A 84 -3.31 19.03 14.40
N ASP A 85 -4.39 19.80 14.44
CA ASP A 85 -4.42 21.14 15.01
C ASP A 85 -4.88 21.05 16.47
N ILE A 86 -3.97 21.30 17.39
CA ILE A 86 -4.15 21.13 18.84
C ILE A 86 -4.40 22.48 19.48
N SER A 87 -5.62 22.69 19.99
CA SER A 87 -6.00 23.93 20.67
C SER A 87 -5.70 23.91 22.17
N VAL A 88 -5.66 22.73 22.78
CA VAL A 88 -5.32 22.57 24.21
C VAL A 88 -4.56 21.29 24.45
N THR A 89 -3.46 21.39 25.21
CA THR A 89 -2.74 20.26 25.79
C THR A 89 -1.91 20.80 26.96
N PRO A 90 -1.73 20.05 28.06
CA PRO A 90 -0.74 20.36 29.07
C PRO A 90 0.65 20.42 28.44
N GLU A 91 1.46 21.36 28.92
CA GLU A 91 2.88 21.38 28.61
C GLU A 91 3.59 20.26 29.37
N GLY A 92 4.44 19.51 28.68
CA GLY A 92 5.07 18.33 29.25
C GLY A 92 6.35 17.94 28.52
N LYS A 93 7.18 17.15 29.20
CA LYS A 93 8.38 16.53 28.63
C LYS A 93 8.09 15.06 28.37
N ALA A 94 8.37 14.60 27.16
CA ALA A 94 8.25 13.20 26.80
C ALA A 94 9.13 12.34 27.73
N GLY A 95 8.49 11.40 28.44
CA GLY A 95 9.15 10.36 29.20
C GLY A 95 9.67 9.22 28.30
N PRO A 96 10.51 8.32 28.84
CA PRO A 96 10.96 7.15 28.10
C PRO A 96 9.76 6.26 27.71
N ASN A 97 9.74 5.79 26.46
CA ASN A 97 8.69 4.93 25.95
C ASN A 97 9.25 3.85 25.00
N ASN A 98 8.55 2.73 24.90
CA ASN A 98 8.85 1.63 23.98
C ASN A 98 7.80 1.53 22.86
N GLY A 99 7.12 2.63 22.54
CA GLY A 99 5.99 2.67 21.62
C GLY A 99 4.71 2.02 22.17
N ALA A 100 3.67 1.99 21.33
CA ALA A 100 2.40 1.35 21.65
C ALA A 100 2.50 -0.18 21.52
N THR A 101 1.92 -0.90 22.47
CA THR A 101 1.94 -2.38 22.49
C THR A 101 0.81 -3.00 21.66
N GLY A 102 -0.06 -2.19 21.04
CA GLY A 102 -1.19 -2.67 20.26
C GLY A 102 -2.26 -3.41 21.08
N ALA A 103 -2.34 -3.16 22.40
CA ALA A 103 -3.35 -3.80 23.24
C ALA A 103 -4.79 -3.45 22.78
N PRO A 104 -5.78 -4.34 22.99
CA PRO A 104 -7.17 -4.09 22.57
C PRO A 104 -7.70 -2.73 23.06
N GLY A 105 -8.25 -1.93 22.15
CA GLY A 105 -8.77 -0.58 22.43
C GLY A 105 -7.72 0.55 22.41
N THR A 106 -6.43 0.23 22.29
CA THR A 106 -5.37 1.25 22.21
C THR A 106 -5.24 1.87 20.83
N ASN A 107 -5.78 1.28 19.77
CA ASN A 107 -5.58 1.74 18.38
C ASN A 107 -4.10 2.01 18.04
N ASN A 108 -3.22 1.18 18.62
CA ASN A 108 -1.76 1.28 18.48
C ASN A 108 -1.18 2.65 18.86
N SER A 109 -1.81 3.36 19.81
CA SER A 109 -1.36 4.65 20.33
C SER A 109 -1.01 4.55 21.83
N SER A 110 -0.12 5.43 22.31
CA SER A 110 0.32 5.46 23.71
C SER A 110 0.90 6.82 24.08
N THR A 111 0.49 7.39 25.23
CA THR A 111 1.05 8.64 25.78
C THR A 111 2.08 8.37 26.87
N HIS A 112 3.13 9.19 26.98
CA HIS A 112 4.19 9.04 27.97
C HIS A 112 4.60 10.40 28.57
N GLY A 113 3.64 11.09 29.18
CA GLY A 113 3.84 12.44 29.76
C GLY A 113 3.65 13.58 28.76
N THR A 114 3.29 13.25 27.52
CA THR A 114 2.93 14.16 26.43
C THR A 114 1.70 13.64 25.72
N SER A 115 0.93 14.55 25.13
CA SER A 115 -0.11 14.21 24.15
C SER A 115 0.57 13.60 22.91
N GLN A 116 -0.14 12.79 22.13
CA GLN A 116 0.45 12.10 20.97
C GLN A 116 -0.47 12.16 19.75
N LEU A 117 0.12 12.41 18.58
CA LEU A 117 -0.44 12.11 17.26
C LEU A 117 0.16 10.78 16.77
N ASN A 118 -0.66 9.85 16.31
CA ASN A 118 -0.24 8.58 15.72
C ASN A 118 -1.05 8.30 14.46
N THR A 119 -0.40 7.86 13.39
CA THR A 119 -1.08 7.53 12.13
C THR A 119 -0.59 6.21 11.57
N GLY A 120 -1.49 5.50 10.91
CA GLY A 120 -1.17 4.22 10.29
C GLY A 120 -2.33 3.59 9.54
N TYR A 121 -2.22 2.30 9.30
CA TYR A 121 -3.21 1.49 8.60
C TYR A 121 -3.66 0.31 9.45
N ILE A 122 -4.98 0.06 9.44
CA ILE A 122 -5.58 -1.17 9.89
C ILE A 122 -5.65 -2.09 8.69
N VAL A 123 -5.05 -3.26 8.80
CA VAL A 123 -4.93 -4.21 7.71
C VAL A 123 -5.56 -5.53 8.14
N GLY A 124 -6.47 -6.04 7.31
CA GLY A 124 -7.16 -7.31 7.52
C GLY A 124 -6.98 -8.25 6.34
N CYS A 125 -6.89 -9.54 6.64
CA CYS A 125 -6.89 -10.61 5.66
C CYS A 125 -8.06 -11.58 5.92
N GLN A 126 -8.79 -11.96 4.87
CA GLN A 126 -9.92 -12.87 4.98
C GLN A 126 -9.49 -14.28 5.43
N VAL A 127 -8.51 -14.87 4.76
CA VAL A 127 -8.02 -16.23 5.05
C VAL A 127 -6.52 -16.18 5.22
N SER A 128 -5.97 -16.75 6.29
CA SER A 128 -4.53 -17.01 6.28
C SER A 128 -4.24 -18.43 5.83
N ILE A 129 -3.17 -18.58 5.09
CA ILE A 129 -2.48 -19.86 4.98
C ILE A 129 -1.61 -19.95 6.21
N SER A 130 -2.06 -20.69 7.23
CA SER A 130 -1.27 -20.90 8.44
C SER A 130 0.08 -21.53 8.11
N ASP A 131 1.10 -21.25 8.92
CA ASP A 131 2.44 -21.84 8.83
C ASP A 131 2.42 -23.39 8.81
N SER A 132 1.28 -24.03 9.13
CA SER A 132 1.08 -25.48 9.02
C SER A 132 1.16 -26.03 7.59
N ALA A 133 0.88 -25.21 6.56
CA ALA A 133 1.04 -25.61 5.15
C ALA A 133 2.43 -25.26 4.58
N ILE A 134 3.21 -24.42 5.29
CA ILE A 134 4.58 -23.97 4.95
C ILE A 134 5.59 -24.61 5.94
N SER A 135 5.24 -25.72 6.58
CA SER A 135 6.12 -26.42 7.50
C SER A 135 7.26 -27.21 6.81
N ALA A 136 7.36 -27.14 5.48
CA ALA A 136 8.44 -27.76 4.71
C ALA A 136 9.56 -26.79 4.28
N GLY A 137 9.56 -25.53 4.73
CA GLY A 137 10.71 -24.66 4.50
C GLY A 137 10.52 -23.24 5.03
N ILE A 138 11.49 -22.79 5.82
CA ILE A 138 11.69 -21.40 6.29
C ILE A 138 10.96 -21.08 7.61
N SER A 139 11.57 -21.53 8.70
CA SER A 139 11.47 -20.91 10.03
C SER A 139 12.22 -19.57 10.02
N GLY A 140 11.48 -18.46 10.01
CA GLY A 140 12.08 -17.12 10.06
C GLY A 140 11.02 -16.03 10.20
N GLY A 141 10.29 -16.02 11.31
CA GLY A 141 9.37 -14.94 11.64
C GLY A 141 10.13 -13.74 12.23
N ILE A 142 10.21 -12.63 11.50
CA ILE A 142 10.72 -11.36 12.02
C ILE A 142 9.58 -10.70 12.81
N ASN A 143 9.76 -10.55 14.13
CA ASN A 143 8.86 -9.77 14.96
C ASN A 143 9.14 -8.27 14.75
N LEU A 144 8.29 -7.58 13.97
CA LEU A 144 8.35 -6.13 13.79
C LEU A 144 7.61 -5.38 14.90
N SER A 145 8.07 -5.55 16.13
CA SER A 145 7.75 -4.62 17.22
C SER A 145 8.67 -3.39 17.08
N GLY A 146 8.30 -2.43 16.24
CA GLY A 146 8.95 -1.10 16.21
C GLY A 146 9.61 -0.69 14.90
N ALA A 147 8.90 -0.78 13.77
CA ALA A 147 9.34 -0.09 12.55
C ALA A 147 8.95 1.40 12.64
N THR A 148 9.92 2.26 12.93
CA THR A 148 9.86 3.70 12.63
C THR A 148 10.44 3.95 11.24
N ALA A 149 9.68 4.69 10.43
CA ALA A 149 10.00 5.35 9.15
C ALA A 149 11.16 4.79 8.29
N GLY A 150 10.79 4.18 7.15
CA GLY A 150 11.65 4.06 5.96
C GLY A 150 12.00 2.64 5.46
N GLY A 151 11.48 1.59 6.10
CA GLY A 151 11.71 0.19 5.69
C GLY A 151 10.42 -0.59 5.46
N SER A 152 10.50 -1.65 4.64
CA SER A 152 9.44 -2.60 4.35
C SER A 152 8.86 -3.20 5.64
N ILE A 153 7.55 -3.04 5.90
CA ILE A 153 6.90 -3.61 7.09
C ILE A 153 6.26 -4.95 6.71
N GLY A 154 6.93 -6.06 7.08
CA GLY A 154 6.43 -7.42 6.87
C GLY A 154 5.46 -7.89 7.96
N LEU A 155 4.23 -8.25 7.58
CA LEU A 155 3.17 -8.69 8.50
C LEU A 155 2.77 -10.14 8.20
N LYS A 156 2.80 -10.99 9.22
CA LYS A 156 2.11 -12.29 9.18
C LYS A 156 0.71 -12.15 9.78
N LEU A 157 -0.32 -12.43 8.99
CA LEU A 157 -1.73 -12.38 9.42
C LEU A 157 -2.33 -13.79 9.46
N GLY A 158 -3.01 -14.13 10.56
CA GLY A 158 -3.91 -15.30 10.69
C GLY A 158 -5.30 -15.07 10.06
N PRO A 159 -6.17 -16.09 9.91
CA PRO A 159 -7.46 -15.94 9.27
C PRO A 159 -8.36 -15.05 10.15
N GLY A 160 -8.97 -14.03 9.56
CA GLY A 160 -9.78 -13.05 10.29
C GLY A 160 -8.98 -12.14 11.22
N GLN A 161 -7.64 -12.16 11.14
CA GLN A 161 -6.80 -11.27 11.94
C GLN A 161 -6.73 -9.89 11.32
N VAL A 162 -6.82 -8.88 12.20
CA VAL A 162 -6.62 -7.48 11.88
C VAL A 162 -5.40 -6.99 12.65
N LYS A 163 -4.47 -6.30 11.95
CA LYS A 163 -3.30 -5.68 12.57
C LYS A 163 -3.28 -4.19 12.32
N PHE A 164 -2.75 -3.47 13.29
CA PHE A 164 -2.40 -2.07 13.15
C PHE A 164 -0.95 -1.98 12.67
N VAL A 165 -0.74 -1.22 11.62
CA VAL A 165 0.53 -0.91 11.00
C VAL A 165 0.77 0.56 11.27
N GLY A 166 1.65 0.88 12.23
CA GLY A 166 2.03 2.26 12.50
C GLY A 166 2.93 2.78 11.39
N ILE A 167 2.64 3.97 10.88
CA ILE A 167 3.51 4.68 9.96
C ILE A 167 4.47 5.55 10.75
N ASP A 168 3.93 6.44 11.59
CA ASP A 168 4.72 7.25 12.50
C ASP A 168 3.84 7.84 13.61
N SER A 169 4.51 8.37 14.64
CA SER A 169 3.90 9.06 15.76
C SER A 169 4.71 10.29 16.17
N LYS A 170 4.05 11.30 16.72
CA LYS A 170 4.66 12.55 17.14
C LYS A 170 4.15 13.00 18.49
N ASP A 171 5.09 13.38 19.35
CA ASP A 171 4.79 13.99 20.63
C ASP A 171 4.29 15.42 20.47
N ILE A 172 3.23 15.71 21.22
CA ILE A 172 2.59 17.02 21.30
C ILE A 172 2.87 17.55 22.72
N THR A 173 3.86 18.43 22.81
CA THR A 173 4.31 19.03 24.08
C THR A 173 3.64 20.36 24.39
N LYS A 174 2.94 20.96 23.43
CA LYS A 174 2.26 22.26 23.55
C LYS A 174 1.20 22.41 22.45
N PRO A 175 0.26 23.37 22.57
CA PRO A 175 -0.69 23.68 21.50
C PRO A 175 0.03 24.08 20.20
N GLY A 176 -0.57 23.72 19.07
CA GLY A 176 -0.01 23.98 17.75
C GLY A 176 -0.41 22.94 16.71
N VAL A 177 0.12 23.11 15.49
CA VAL A 177 -0.14 22.21 14.37
C VAL A 177 0.98 21.19 14.24
N TYR A 178 0.61 19.93 14.22
CA TYR A 178 1.51 18.78 14.08
C TYR A 178 1.11 17.98 12.85
N SER A 179 2.08 17.59 12.03
CA SER A 179 1.84 16.72 10.88
C SER A 179 2.80 15.53 10.86
N VAL A 180 2.30 14.44 10.29
CA VAL A 180 3.06 13.28 9.83
C VAL A 180 2.78 13.13 8.35
N GLU A 181 3.79 13.42 7.54
CA GLU A 181 3.78 13.21 6.09
C GLU A 181 4.59 11.96 5.77
N TYR A 182 4.02 11.10 4.93
CA TYR A 182 4.65 9.87 4.49
C TYR A 182 4.39 9.69 3.00
N GLN A 183 5.40 9.17 2.32
CA GLN A 183 5.36 8.92 0.90
C GLN A 183 5.94 7.54 0.63
N ASP A 184 5.21 6.75 -0.15
CA ASP A 184 5.59 5.41 -0.60
C ASP A 184 6.06 4.54 0.57
N ALA A 185 5.31 4.57 1.68
CA ALA A 185 5.57 3.68 2.81
C ALA A 185 5.03 2.29 2.49
N GLU A 186 5.90 1.28 2.52
CA GLU A 186 5.55 -0.09 2.14
C GLU A 186 4.86 -0.85 3.28
N ILE A 187 3.74 -1.47 2.95
CA ILE A 187 3.06 -2.46 3.77
C ILE A 187 3.05 -3.78 3.00
N GLU A 188 3.79 -4.76 3.53
CA GLU A 188 3.85 -6.11 2.98
C GLU A 188 3.17 -7.10 3.92
N ILE A 189 2.26 -7.90 3.37
CA ILE A 189 1.57 -8.96 4.09
C ILE A 189 1.96 -10.29 3.47
N GLN A 190 2.35 -11.24 4.30
CA GLN A 190 2.64 -12.60 3.89
C GLN A 190 1.66 -13.58 4.54
N GLY A 191 1.35 -14.65 3.80
CA GLY A 191 0.42 -15.70 4.25
C GLY A 191 -1.06 -15.32 4.14
N CYS A 192 -1.40 -14.27 3.37
CA CYS A 192 -2.78 -13.86 3.13
C CYS A 192 -3.36 -14.51 1.87
N ALA A 193 -4.30 -15.43 2.05
CA ALA A 193 -5.10 -16.01 0.99
C ALA A 193 -6.43 -15.26 0.81
N GLY A 194 -6.76 -14.95 -0.44
CA GLY A 194 -8.00 -14.26 -0.80
C GLY A 194 -7.96 -12.76 -0.52
N TYR A 195 -9.12 -12.18 -0.18
CA TYR A 195 -9.29 -10.74 -0.09
C TYR A 195 -8.59 -10.15 1.14
N ALA A 196 -7.81 -9.10 0.90
CA ALA A 196 -7.22 -8.24 1.90
C ALA A 196 -7.73 -6.80 1.74
N GLN A 197 -7.88 -6.12 2.88
CA GLN A 197 -8.35 -4.75 2.96
C GLN A 197 -7.51 -3.96 3.93
N ALA A 198 -7.25 -2.71 3.57
CA ALA A 198 -6.63 -1.73 4.45
C ALA A 198 -7.55 -0.52 4.66
N ARG A 199 -7.40 0.14 5.80
CA ARG A 199 -8.04 1.43 6.12
C ARG A 199 -7.06 2.25 6.94
N SER A 200 -6.92 3.52 6.61
CA SER A 200 -6.09 4.42 7.40
C SER A 200 -6.75 4.81 8.73
N TYR A 201 -5.94 5.04 9.76
CA TYR A 201 -6.37 5.53 11.07
C TYR A 201 -5.41 6.64 11.54
N THR A 202 -5.93 7.73 12.08
CA THR A 202 -5.14 8.73 12.81
C THR A 202 -5.75 8.85 14.18
N VAL A 203 -4.93 8.69 15.22
CA VAL A 203 -5.32 8.84 16.61
C VAL A 203 -4.59 10.05 17.17
N VAL A 204 -5.33 10.93 17.82
CA VAL A 204 -4.76 11.95 18.70
C VAL A 204 -5.24 11.68 20.11
N GLU A 205 -4.29 11.55 21.02
CA GLU A 205 -4.52 11.48 22.46
C GLU A 205 -4.08 12.80 23.09
N ILE A 206 -5.02 13.48 23.74
CA ILE A 206 -4.74 14.67 24.55
C ILE A 206 -4.76 14.26 26.02
N ILE A 207 -3.62 14.43 26.68
CA ILE A 207 -3.49 14.21 28.12
C ILE A 207 -4.01 15.42 28.91
N GLY A 208 -4.23 15.24 30.22
CA GLY A 208 -4.67 16.30 31.12
C GLY A 208 -5.72 15.79 32.10
N ASP A 209 -6.36 16.71 32.82
CA ASP A 209 -7.43 16.39 33.78
C ASP A 209 -8.57 15.61 33.11
N ASN A 210 -8.84 15.93 31.84
CA ASN A 210 -9.76 15.20 30.99
C ASN A 210 -8.98 14.59 29.82
N TYR A 211 -8.71 13.29 29.91
CA TYR A 211 -8.12 12.54 28.81
C TYR A 211 -9.09 12.45 27.63
N SER A 212 -8.61 12.77 26.43
CA SER A 212 -9.40 12.71 25.19
C SER A 212 -8.67 11.87 24.15
N LYS A 213 -9.39 10.92 23.55
CA LYS A 213 -8.91 10.11 22.44
C LYS A 213 -9.80 10.32 21.22
N THR A 214 -9.24 10.98 20.20
CA THR A 214 -9.95 11.24 18.95
C THR A 214 -9.34 10.40 17.85
N THR A 215 -10.15 9.59 17.16
CA THR A 215 -9.70 8.78 16.02
C THR A 215 -10.44 9.16 14.74
N LEU A 216 -9.68 9.53 13.71
CA LEU A 216 -10.14 9.70 12.34
C LEU A 216 -9.83 8.41 11.55
N TYR A 217 -10.83 7.86 10.88
CA TYR A 217 -10.68 6.72 9.98
C TYR A 217 -10.89 7.14 8.53
N GLY A 218 -10.07 6.59 7.63
CA GLY A 218 -10.24 6.75 6.19
C GLY A 218 -11.25 5.77 5.59
N ALA A 219 -11.52 5.96 4.30
CA ALA A 219 -12.25 4.99 3.49
C ALA A 219 -11.43 3.70 3.38
N PRO A 220 -12.06 2.52 3.52
CA PRO A 220 -11.36 1.27 3.31
C PRO A 220 -11.11 1.01 1.82
N PHE A 221 -10.03 0.31 1.49
CA PHE A 221 -9.67 -0.06 0.13
C PHE A 221 -9.11 -1.48 0.09
N SER A 222 -9.34 -2.17 -1.03
CA SER A 222 -8.76 -3.49 -1.26
C SER A 222 -7.27 -3.37 -1.56
N ILE A 223 -6.48 -4.34 -1.11
CA ILE A 223 -5.05 -4.47 -1.44
C ILE A 223 -4.75 -5.80 -2.14
N GLY A 224 -5.79 -6.48 -2.65
CA GLY A 224 -5.72 -7.75 -3.37
C GLY A 224 -6.42 -8.91 -2.69
#